data_AF-A0ABD1SG31-F1
#
_entry.id   AF-A0ABD1SG31-F1
#
_cell.length_a   1.000
_cell.length_b   1.000
_cell.length_c   1.000
_cell.angle_alpha   90.00
_cell.angle_beta   90.00
_cell.angle_gamma   90.00
#
_symmetry.space_group_name_H-M   'P 1'
#
loop_
_entity.id
_entity.type
_entity.pdbx_description
1 polymer ?
#
loop_
_entity_poly.entity_id
_entity_poly.type
_entity_poly.pdbx_seq_one_letter_code
_entity_poly.pdbx_strand_id
1 'polypeptide(L)'
;MLLLGFTCLHANCQTHGIEYEAVKLEDRAARKLVRSKRLEIDSLQSVINIAKNAMSIEDIDNRITNMEHVMQHETLPLKEEKQFIREIKQLKQLCEQLSSNMGSQDQIQQALNQREEVEERLKVCISHYCRAKYKAIQ
;
A
#
# COMPACT_ATOMS: atom_id res chain seq x y z
N MET A 1 -52.01 -0.25 40.61
CA MET A 1 -51.37 -0.98 39.49
C MET A 1 -51.10 -0.12 38.26
N LEU A 2 -52.04 0.71 37.77
CA LEU A 2 -51.85 1.55 36.58
C LEU A 2 -50.66 2.54 36.65
N LEU A 3 -50.42 3.18 37.80
CA LEU A 3 -49.31 4.13 37.98
C LEU A 3 -47.92 3.46 37.88
N LEU A 4 -47.79 2.23 38.40
CA LEU A 4 -46.55 1.43 38.36
C LEU A 4 -46.25 0.92 36.94
N GLY A 5 -47.28 0.59 36.16
CA GLY A 5 -47.11 0.20 34.75
C GLY A 5 -46.63 1.36 33.88
N PHE A 6 -47.15 2.56 34.11
CA PHE A 6 -46.74 3.76 33.38
C PHE A 6 -45.30 4.18 33.67
N THR A 7 -44.87 4.15 34.94
CA THR A 7 -43.49 4.48 35.32
C THR A 7 -42.47 3.45 34.81
N CYS A 8 -42.84 2.17 34.79
CA CYS A 8 -42.00 1.11 34.21
C CYS A 8 -41.83 1.28 32.69
N LEU A 9 -42.92 1.56 31.95
CA LEU A 9 -42.87 1.81 30.51
C LEU A 9 -42.00 3.04 30.17
N HIS A 10 -42.12 4.10 30.96
CA HIS A 10 -41.32 5.32 30.80
C HIS A 10 -39.82 5.07 31.00
N ALA A 11 -39.44 4.36 32.08
CA ALA A 11 -38.06 4.00 32.35
C ALA A 11 -37.47 3.09 31.26
N ASN A 12 -38.28 2.16 30.73
CA ASN A 12 -37.85 1.25 29.67
C ASN A 12 -37.65 2.00 28.33
N CYS A 13 -38.52 2.96 28.01
CA CYS A 13 -38.35 3.81 26.84
C CYS A 13 -37.10 4.70 26.93
N GLN A 14 -36.78 5.22 28.12
CA GLN A 14 -35.58 6.03 28.34
C GLN A 14 -34.29 5.22 28.20
N THR A 15 -34.24 4.02 28.77
CA THR A 15 -33.07 3.14 28.70
C THR A 15 -32.77 2.70 27.27
N HIS A 16 -33.77 2.25 26.52
CA HIS A 16 -33.61 1.91 25.10
C HIS A 16 -33.15 3.12 24.26
N GLY A 17 -33.64 4.32 24.57
CA GLY A 17 -33.19 5.55 23.92
C GLY A 17 -31.70 5.86 24.17
N ILE A 18 -31.23 5.65 25.40
CA ILE A 18 -29.81 5.84 25.76
C ILE A 18 -28.92 4.79 25.07
N GLU A 19 -29.32 3.51 25.10
CA GLU A 19 -28.58 2.43 24.43
C GLU A 19 -28.49 2.66 22.92
N TYR A 20 -29.58 3.08 22.28
CA TYR A 20 -29.59 3.41 20.86
C TYR A 20 -28.62 4.54 20.51
N GLU A 21 -28.63 5.65 21.28
CA GLU A 21 -27.71 6.74 21.04
C GLU A 21 -26.25 6.35 21.33
N ALA A 22 -26.00 5.47 22.31
CA ALA A 22 -24.67 4.93 22.57
C ALA A 22 -24.14 4.10 21.38
N VAL A 23 -24.92 3.14 20.89
CA VAL A 23 -24.55 2.30 19.72
C VAL A 23 -24.36 3.17 18.47
N LYS A 24 -25.20 4.19 18.27
CA LYS A 24 -25.08 5.12 17.14
C LYS A 24 -23.82 5.99 17.22
N LEU A 25 -23.40 6.39 18.42
CA LEU A 25 -22.12 7.08 18.61
C LEU A 25 -20.94 6.15 18.31
N GLU A 26 -21.02 4.90 18.73
CA GLU A 26 -20.01 3.87 18.44
C GLU A 26 -19.92 3.56 16.94
N ASP A 27 -21.04 3.36 16.24
CA ASP A 27 -21.09 3.18 14.78
C ASP A 27 -20.46 4.38 14.06
N ARG A 28 -20.77 5.61 14.49
CA ARG A 28 -20.14 6.82 13.94
C ARG A 28 -18.64 6.83 14.15
N ALA A 29 -18.16 6.45 15.33
CA ALA A 29 -16.73 6.36 15.63
C ALA A 29 -16.05 5.29 14.77
N ALA A 30 -16.64 4.10 14.66
CA ALA A 30 -16.15 3.02 13.80
C ALA A 30 -16.07 3.44 12.33
N ARG A 31 -17.09 4.11 11.80
CA ARG A 31 -17.07 4.64 10.42
C ARG A 31 -16.00 5.70 10.20
N LYS A 32 -15.70 6.53 11.20
CA LYS A 32 -14.60 7.50 11.11
C LYS A 32 -13.26 6.78 11.06
N LEU A 33 -13.06 5.77 11.91
CA LEU A 33 -11.85 4.96 11.93
C LEU A 33 -11.63 4.24 10.59
N VAL A 34 -12.66 3.59 10.04
CA VAL A 34 -12.58 2.91 8.74
C VAL A 34 -12.22 3.89 7.61
N ARG A 35 -12.83 5.09 7.60
CA ARG A 35 -12.49 6.12 6.61
C ARG A 35 -11.04 6.56 6.73
N SER A 36 -10.56 6.83 7.95
CA SER A 36 -9.15 7.18 8.19
C SER A 36 -8.21 6.08 7.71
N LYS A 37 -8.52 4.81 7.99
CA LYS A 37 -7.70 3.67 7.53
C LYS A 37 -7.72 3.49 6.02
N ARG A 38 -8.84 3.76 5.35
CA ARG A 38 -8.89 3.72 3.89
C ARG A 38 -7.99 4.79 3.26
N LEU A 39 -7.97 6.01 3.82
CA LEU A 39 -7.05 7.06 3.37
C LEU A 39 -5.57 6.68 3.57
N GLU A 40 -5.25 6.03 4.70
CA GLU A 40 -3.91 5.50 4.95
C GLU A 40 -3.53 4.44 3.91
N ILE A 41 -4.43 3.51 3.61
CA ILE A 41 -4.22 2.49 2.57
C ILE A 41 -4.01 3.11 1.18
N ASP A 42 -4.83 4.09 0.80
CA ASP A 42 -4.72 4.75 -0.50
C ASP A 42 -3.38 5.49 -0.64
N SER A 43 -2.91 6.13 0.44
CA SER A 43 -1.59 6.78 0.51
C SER A 43 -0.45 5.77 0.38
N LEU A 44 -0.51 4.65 1.11
CA LEU A 44 0.47 3.58 1.03
C LEU A 44 0.53 2.94 -0.36
N GLN A 45 -0.62 2.79 -1.03
CA GLN A 45 -0.69 2.26 -2.39
C GLN A 45 0.05 3.16 -3.40
N SER A 46 -0.06 4.49 -3.23
CA SER A 46 0.69 5.46 -4.04
C SER A 46 2.21 5.31 -3.84
N VAL A 47 2.64 5.23 -2.58
CA VAL A 47 4.04 5.00 -2.19
C VAL A 47 4.58 3.70 -2.78
N ILE A 48 3.82 2.61 -2.72
CA ILE A 48 4.19 1.31 -3.30
C ILE A 48 4.37 1.40 -4.81
N ASN A 49 3.49 2.11 -5.52
CA ASN A 49 3.58 2.24 -6.97
C ASN A 49 4.84 3.01 -7.39
N ILE A 50 5.16 4.10 -6.69
CA ILE A 50 6.39 4.87 -6.91
C ILE A 50 7.63 3.99 -6.69
N ALA A 51 7.69 3.28 -5.56
CA ALA A 51 8.79 2.38 -5.23
C ALA A 51 8.97 1.25 -6.27
N LYS A 52 7.88 0.65 -6.75
CA LYS A 52 7.92 -0.40 -7.78
C LYS A 52 8.47 0.11 -9.10
N ASN A 53 8.05 1.30 -9.52
CA ASN A 53 8.58 1.92 -10.73
C ASN A 53 10.08 2.19 -10.57
N ALA A 54 10.56 2.55 -9.37
CA ALA A 54 11.98 2.87 -9.15
C ALA A 54 12.88 1.66 -9.31
N MET A 55 12.49 0.55 -8.69
CA MET A 55 13.17 -0.72 -8.88
C MET A 55 13.14 -1.17 -10.35
N SER A 56 12.01 -0.99 -11.04
CA SER A 56 11.90 -1.32 -12.47
C SER A 56 12.78 -0.46 -13.37
N ILE A 57 12.98 0.82 -13.03
CA ILE A 57 13.87 1.70 -13.79
C ILE A 57 15.33 1.29 -13.60
N GLU A 58 15.74 0.99 -12.36
CA GLU A 58 17.08 0.49 -12.06
C GLU A 58 17.39 -0.80 -12.84
N ASP A 59 16.45 -1.75 -12.88
CA ASP A 59 16.59 -2.98 -13.67
C ASP A 59 16.75 -2.70 -15.18
N ILE A 60 16.00 -1.73 -15.71
CA ILE A 60 16.09 -1.31 -17.12
C ILE A 60 17.45 -0.65 -17.41
N ASP A 61 17.92 0.23 -16.52
CA ASP A 61 19.20 0.92 -16.67
C ASP A 61 20.38 -0.05 -16.60
N ASN A 62 20.33 -1.02 -15.70
CA ASN A 62 21.32 -2.10 -15.63
C ASN A 62 21.35 -2.91 -16.94
N ARG A 63 20.18 -3.22 -17.51
CA ARG A 63 20.08 -3.93 -18.78
C ARG A 63 20.65 -3.11 -19.94
N ILE A 64 20.31 -1.82 -20.03
CA ILE A 64 20.87 -0.90 -21.03
C ILE A 64 22.39 -0.86 -20.92
N THR A 65 22.92 -0.67 -19.71
CA THR A 65 24.36 -0.57 -19.45
C THR A 65 25.09 -1.85 -19.88
N ASN A 66 24.52 -3.02 -19.58
CA ASN A 66 25.08 -4.30 -20.02
C ASN A 66 25.09 -4.43 -21.55
N MET A 67 23.99 -4.07 -22.21
CA MET A 67 23.92 -4.13 -23.67
C MET A 67 24.90 -3.15 -24.34
N GLU A 68 25.03 -1.93 -23.80
CA GLU A 68 26.00 -0.95 -24.27
C GLU A 68 27.45 -1.43 -24.06
N HIS A 69 27.74 -2.06 -22.92
CA HIS A 69 29.06 -2.66 -22.64
C HIS A 69 29.38 -3.77 -23.65
N VAL A 70 28.46 -4.71 -23.88
CA VAL A 70 28.62 -5.80 -24.85
C VAL A 70 28.86 -5.24 -26.25
N MET A 71 28.10 -4.21 -26.67
CA MET A 71 28.33 -3.55 -27.97
C MET A 71 29.69 -2.86 -28.08
N GLN A 72 30.21 -2.28 -26.99
CA GLN A 72 31.46 -1.52 -27.00
C GLN A 72 32.71 -2.41 -26.91
N HIS A 73 32.60 -3.55 -26.23
CA HIS A 73 33.76 -4.35 -25.82
C HIS A 73 33.76 -5.77 -26.35
N GLU A 74 32.67 -6.24 -26.96
CA GLU A 74 32.59 -7.57 -27.56
C GLU A 74 32.37 -7.49 -29.08
N THR A 75 32.90 -8.46 -29.82
CA THR A 75 32.69 -8.55 -31.27
C THR A 75 31.36 -9.25 -31.54
N LEU A 76 30.40 -8.50 -32.09
CA LEU A 76 29.07 -9.00 -32.43
C LEU A 76 28.87 -9.08 -33.95
N PRO A 77 28.07 -10.04 -34.45
CA PRO A 77 27.52 -9.97 -35.79
C PRO A 77 26.67 -8.71 -35.97
N LEU A 78 26.74 -8.07 -37.14
CA LEU A 78 25.98 -6.85 -37.48
C LEU A 78 24.46 -6.97 -37.22
N LYS A 79 23.91 -8.18 -37.32
CA LYS A 79 22.49 -8.46 -37.03
C LYS A 79 22.15 -8.26 -35.55
N GLU A 80 23.02 -8.72 -34.66
CA GLU A 80 22.85 -8.63 -33.21
C GLU A 80 23.04 -7.19 -32.73
N GLU A 81 24.07 -6.51 -33.26
CA GLU A 81 24.32 -5.10 -33.00
C GLU A 81 23.09 -4.22 -33.37
N LYS A 82 22.51 -4.44 -34.55
CA LYS A 82 21.27 -3.75 -34.97
C LYS A 82 20.08 -4.06 -34.08
N GLN A 83 20.01 -5.27 -33.53
CA GLN A 83 18.96 -5.65 -32.60
C GLN A 83 19.14 -4.93 -31.26
N PHE A 84 20.36 -4.89 -30.74
CA PHE A 84 20.67 -4.18 -29.50
C PHE A 84 20.39 -2.69 -29.58
N ILE A 85 20.71 -2.03 -30.70
CA ILE A 85 20.37 -0.61 -30.92
C ILE A 85 18.86 -0.37 -30.81
N ARG A 86 18.03 -1.26 -31.40
CA ARG A 86 16.57 -1.14 -31.33
C ARG A 86 16.06 -1.36 -29.91
N GLU A 87 16.59 -2.36 -29.23
CA GLU A 87 16.16 -2.73 -27.89
C GLU A 87 16.56 -1.66 -26.86
N ILE A 88 17.78 -1.13 -26.93
CA ILE A 88 18.23 0.02 -26.11
C ILE A 88 17.31 1.22 -26.33
N LYS A 89 16.91 1.50 -27.58
CA LYS A 89 15.99 2.60 -27.87
C LYS A 89 14.62 2.40 -27.22
N GLN A 90 14.08 1.19 -27.28
CA GLN A 90 12.80 0.84 -26.65
C GLN A 90 12.88 0.90 -25.12
N LEU A 91 13.99 0.42 -24.54
CA LEU A 91 14.23 0.46 -23.10
C LEU A 91 14.38 1.89 -22.58
N LYS A 92 15.09 2.77 -23.31
CA LYS A 92 15.19 4.20 -22.98
C LYS A 92 13.82 4.88 -23.00
N GLN A 93 13.01 4.61 -24.03
CA GLN A 93 11.64 5.14 -24.11
C GLN A 93 10.76 4.64 -22.95
N LEU A 94 10.87 3.36 -22.57
CA LEU A 94 10.15 2.80 -21.43
C LEU A 94 10.58 3.47 -20.11
N CYS A 95 11.88 3.71 -19.93
CA CYS A 95 12.41 4.41 -18.77
C CYS A 95 11.85 5.84 -18.65
N GLU A 96 11.81 6.60 -19.76
CA GLU A 96 11.18 7.93 -19.81
C GLU A 96 9.69 7.90 -19.43
N GLN A 97 8.95 6.90 -19.93
CA GLN A 97 7.52 6.74 -19.59
C GLN A 97 7.33 6.44 -18.10
N LEU A 98 8.13 5.56 -17.52
CA LEU A 98 8.05 5.22 -16.10
C LEU A 98 8.45 6.42 -15.22
N SER A 99 9.50 7.15 -15.62
CA SER A 99 10.00 8.35 -14.93
C SER A 99 8.99 9.50 -14.98
N SER A 100 8.31 9.71 -16.11
CA SER A 100 7.26 10.75 -16.22
C SER A 100 6.07 10.51 -15.28
N ASN A 101 5.86 9.26 -14.87
CA ASN A 101 4.82 8.88 -13.92
C ASN A 101 5.35 8.80 -12.47
N MET A 102 6.59 9.18 -12.21
CA MET A 102 7.19 9.19 -10.87
C MET A 102 7.13 10.55 -10.17
N GLY A 103 7.06 10.51 -8.83
CA GLY A 103 7.38 11.65 -7.98
C GLY A 103 8.89 11.93 -7.92
N SER A 104 9.30 13.03 -7.28
CA SER A 104 10.73 13.40 -7.18
C SER A 104 11.58 12.33 -6.47
N GLN A 105 12.90 12.35 -6.68
CA GLN A 105 13.84 11.39 -6.07
C GLN A 105 13.72 11.33 -4.53
N ASP A 106 13.48 12.47 -3.88
CA ASP A 106 13.23 12.51 -2.43
C ASP A 106 11.92 11.80 -2.04
N GLN A 107 10.87 11.93 -2.86
CA GLN A 107 9.60 11.23 -2.65
C GLN A 107 9.76 9.72 -2.85
N ILE A 108 10.62 9.30 -3.78
CA ILE A 108 10.94 7.89 -4.01
C ILE A 108 11.67 7.30 -2.79
N GLN A 109 12.70 7.97 -2.28
CA GLN A 109 13.44 7.47 -1.11
C GLN A 109 12.55 7.44 0.13
N GLN A 110 11.73 8.46 0.33
CA GLN A 110 10.75 8.49 1.41
C GLN A 110 9.73 7.35 1.29
N ALA A 111 9.26 7.08 0.07
CA ALA A 111 8.34 5.97 -0.23
C ALA A 111 8.96 4.60 0.08
N LEU A 112 10.23 4.38 -0.29
CA LEU A 112 10.95 3.14 0.01
C LEU A 112 11.09 2.91 1.52
N ASN A 113 11.49 3.95 2.26
CA ASN A 113 11.64 3.88 3.71
C ASN A 113 10.30 3.61 4.42
N GLN A 114 9.23 4.29 3.98
CA GLN A 114 7.87 4.06 4.52
C GLN A 114 7.37 2.64 4.24
N ARG A 115 7.66 2.09 3.06
CA ARG A 115 7.29 0.71 2.71
C ARG A 115 7.97 -0.28 3.65
N GLU A 116 9.26 -0.11 3.91
CA GLU A 116 10.02 -0.98 4.81
C GLU A 116 9.47 -0.94 6.24
N GLU A 117 9.16 0.26 6.76
CA GLU A 117 8.54 0.41 8.08
C GLU A 117 7.19 -0.32 8.17
N VAL A 118 6.36 -0.21 7.12
CA VAL A 118 5.04 -0.86 7.06
C VAL A 118 5.17 -2.38 6.97
N GLU A 119 6.11 -2.90 6.19
CA GLU A 119 6.39 -4.34 6.12
C GLU A 119 6.79 -4.90 7.49
N GLU A 120 7.66 -4.20 8.23
CA GLU A 120 8.04 -4.60 9.57
C GLU A 120 6.86 -4.60 10.54
N ARG A 121 6.04 -3.56 10.52
CA ARG A 121 4.82 -3.50 11.34
C ARG A 121 3.83 -4.62 10.99
N LEU A 122 3.73 -4.98 9.71
CA LEU A 122 2.89 -6.09 9.26
C LEU A 122 3.40 -7.44 9.76
N LYS A 123 4.72 -7.68 9.71
CA LYS A 123 5.35 -8.91 10.26
C LYS A 123 5.01 -9.07 11.75
N VAL A 124 5.12 -8.00 12.53
CA VAL A 124 4.77 -8.01 13.96
C VAL A 124 3.27 -8.31 14.15
N CYS A 125 2.40 -7.66 13.38
CA CYS A 125 0.96 -7.90 13.44
C CYS A 125 0.59 -9.36 13.12
N ILE A 126 1.18 -9.93 12.06
CA ILE A 126 0.99 -11.34 11.67
C ILE A 126 1.45 -12.26 12.80
N SER A 127 2.63 -12.01 13.38
CA SER A 127 3.15 -12.78 14.52
C SER A 127 2.18 -12.78 15.71
N HIS A 128 1.64 -11.61 16.07
CA HIS A 128 0.66 -11.47 17.15
C HIS A 128 -0.65 -12.21 16.85
N TYR A 129 -1.15 -12.11 15.62
CA TYR A 129 -2.36 -12.81 15.17
C TYR A 129 -2.17 -14.34 15.21
N CYS A 130 -1.05 -14.85 14.69
CA CYS A 130 -0.71 -16.27 14.75
C CYS A 130 -0.62 -16.77 16.20
N ARG A 131 0.02 -16.01 17.09
CA ARG A 131 0.11 -16.34 18.52
C ARG A 131 -1.26 -16.34 19.21
N ALA A 132 -2.10 -15.35 18.94
CA ALA A 132 -3.45 -15.28 19.50
C ALA A 132 -4.33 -16.43 19.03
N LYS A 133 -4.25 -16.77 17.74
CA LYS A 133 -4.97 -17.90 17.15
C LYS A 133 -4.54 -19.24 17.75
N TYR A 134 -3.23 -19.45 17.96
CA TYR A 134 -2.72 -20.67 18.61
C TYR A 134 -3.25 -20.81 20.06
N LYS A 135 -3.24 -19.72 20.83
CA LYS A 135 -3.78 -19.71 22.20
C LYS A 135 -5.28 -19.99 22.29
N ALA A 136 -6.05 -19.64 21.26
CA ALA A 136 -7.50 -19.87 21.23
C ALA A 136 -7.88 -21.33 20.88
N ILE A 137 -6.91 -22.15 20.44
CA ILE A 137 -7.11 -23.56 20.06
C ILE A 137 -6.71 -24.51 21.21
N GLN A 138 -5.97 -24.03 22.22
CA GLN A 138 -5.63 -24.76 23.45
C GLN A 138 -6.65 -24.47 24.55
#